data_AF-W0TTI9-F1
#
_entry.id   AF-W0TTI9-F1
#
_cell.length_a   1.000
_cell.length_b   1.000
_cell.length_c   1.000
_cell.angle_alpha   90.00
_cell.angle_beta   90.00
_cell.angle_gamma   90.00
#
_symmetry.space_group_name_H-M   'P 1'
#
loop_
_entity.id
_entity.type
_entity.pdbx_description
1 polymer ?
#
loop_
_entity_poly.entity_id
_entity_poly.type
_entity_poly.pdbx_seq_one_letter_code
_entity_poly.pdbx_strand_id
1 'polypeptide(L)'
;MTPLLTNIINPLLYIAPILVAVAFLTLLERKVLGYMQLRKGPNIVGPQGLLQPIADGVKLFIKEPVRPTASSPLLFIFTPTLALFLALAIWTPMPMPLPLADMNLGLLFMLAISSMAVYSILWSGWASNSKYALIGALRAVAQTISYEVTLGIILLSIVLMSGGFSLKTILLTQEHTPMALSSWPLMMMWYISTLAETNRAPFDLTEGESELVSGFNVEYAAGPFALFFLAEYTNIIMMNTLSCILFFSMGQHSPEVFTTYLMVKVAMLTIGFLWIRASYPRFRYDQLMHLLWKQFLPITLALCLWHTTFPISLFLLPPQ
;
A
#
# COMPACT_ATOMS: atom_id res chain seq x y z
N MET A 1 -21.84 -21.00 16.86
CA MET A 1 -20.96 -20.03 17.55
C MET A 1 -21.81 -18.83 17.93
N THR A 2 -21.67 -18.29 19.15
CA THR A 2 -22.38 -17.04 19.52
C THR A 2 -21.96 -15.91 18.58
N PRO A 3 -22.85 -14.94 18.25
CA PRO A 3 -22.53 -13.86 17.31
C PRO A 3 -21.31 -13.04 17.76
N LEU A 4 -21.10 -12.95 19.08
CA LEU A 4 -19.90 -12.34 19.65
C LEU A 4 -18.62 -13.08 19.25
N LEU A 5 -18.64 -14.41 19.29
CA LEU A 5 -17.48 -15.24 18.97
C LEU A 5 -17.14 -15.15 17.47
N THR A 6 -18.14 -15.13 16.59
CA THR A 6 -17.91 -14.97 15.14
C THR A 6 -17.32 -13.59 14.82
N ASN A 7 -17.77 -12.55 15.51
CA ASN A 7 -17.26 -11.18 15.32
C ASN A 7 -15.80 -11.01 15.78
N ILE A 8 -15.31 -11.87 16.67
CA ILE A 8 -13.90 -11.87 17.12
C ILE A 8 -13.05 -12.78 16.24
N ILE A 9 -13.54 -13.97 15.89
CA ILE A 9 -12.78 -14.97 15.13
C ILE A 9 -12.52 -14.50 13.70
N ASN A 10 -13.52 -13.95 13.01
CA ASN A 10 -13.39 -13.53 11.61
C ASN A 10 -12.27 -12.49 11.38
N PRO A 11 -12.20 -11.36 12.12
CA PRO A 11 -11.12 -10.40 11.94
C PRO A 11 -9.75 -10.98 12.34
N LEU A 12 -9.70 -11.89 13.33
CA LEU A 12 -8.44 -12.49 13.76
C LEU A 12 -7.88 -13.45 12.70
N LEU A 13 -8.75 -14.26 12.08
CA LEU A 13 -8.41 -15.08 10.92
C LEU A 13 -8.03 -14.26 9.69
N TYR A 14 -8.43 -12.99 9.63
CA TYR A 14 -8.09 -12.08 8.54
C TYR A 14 -6.73 -11.39 8.77
N ILE A 15 -6.49 -10.88 9.98
CA ILE A 15 -5.26 -10.17 10.34
C ILE A 15 -4.05 -11.11 10.42
N ALA A 16 -4.21 -12.31 10.97
CA ALA A 16 -3.07 -13.21 11.19
C ALA A 16 -2.37 -13.62 9.87
N PRO A 17 -3.07 -14.05 8.80
CA PRO A 17 -2.45 -14.34 7.51
C PRO A 17 -1.79 -13.11 6.86
N ILE A 18 -2.36 -11.91 7.03
CA ILE A 18 -1.76 -10.67 6.49
C ILE A 18 -0.40 -10.42 7.14
N LEU A 19 -0.28 -10.52 8.46
CA LEU A 19 0.99 -10.34 9.17
C LEU A 19 2.02 -11.42 8.80
N VAL A 20 1.57 -12.67 8.62
CA VAL A 20 2.44 -13.76 8.13
C VAL A 20 2.90 -13.48 6.70
N ALA A 21 2.02 -13.02 5.82
CA ALA A 21 2.36 -12.67 4.45
C ALA A 21 3.39 -11.53 4.40
N VAL A 22 3.24 -10.51 5.24
CA VAL A 22 4.21 -9.42 5.39
C VAL A 22 5.56 -9.95 5.86
N ALA A 23 5.60 -10.83 6.86
CA ALA A 23 6.85 -11.41 7.33
C ALA A 23 7.59 -12.12 6.18
N PHE A 24 6.89 -12.93 5.38
CA PHE A 24 7.51 -13.61 4.22
C PHE A 24 7.80 -12.68 3.04
N LEU A 25 7.09 -11.56 2.89
CA LEU A 25 7.42 -10.54 1.89
C LEU A 25 8.82 -9.97 2.13
N THR A 26 9.23 -9.78 3.40
CA THR A 26 10.60 -9.31 3.70
C THR A 26 11.68 -10.31 3.25
N LEU A 27 11.42 -11.61 3.36
CA LEU A 27 12.31 -12.66 2.86
C LEU A 27 12.33 -12.66 1.33
N LEU A 28 11.15 -12.56 0.71
CA LEU A 28 10.98 -12.52 -0.75
C LEU A 28 11.76 -11.34 -1.33
N GLU A 29 11.62 -10.15 -0.75
CA GLU A 29 12.38 -8.96 -1.13
C GLU A 29 13.89 -9.21 -1.11
N ARG A 30 14.44 -9.69 0.01
CA ARG A 30 15.88 -9.92 0.13
C ARG A 30 16.40 -10.96 -0.87
N LYS A 31 15.59 -11.97 -1.19
CA LYS A 31 15.95 -12.99 -2.20
C LYS A 31 15.88 -12.45 -3.61
N VAL A 32 14.78 -11.80 -3.99
CA VAL A 32 14.59 -11.25 -5.35
C VAL A 32 15.64 -10.18 -5.64
N LEU A 33 15.86 -9.25 -4.71
CA LEU A 33 16.94 -8.25 -4.84
C LEU A 33 18.32 -8.89 -4.90
N GLY A 34 18.56 -9.94 -4.10
CA GLY A 34 19.81 -10.69 -4.16
C GLY A 34 20.07 -11.23 -5.56
N TYR A 35 19.11 -11.98 -6.11
CA TYR A 35 19.25 -12.58 -7.44
C TYR A 35 19.39 -11.55 -8.55
N MET A 36 18.65 -10.43 -8.48
CA MET A 36 18.79 -9.31 -9.44
C MET A 36 20.17 -8.65 -9.37
N GLN A 37 20.78 -8.62 -8.18
CA GLN A 37 22.12 -8.08 -7.94
C GLN A 37 23.25 -9.12 -8.10
N LEU A 38 22.97 -10.28 -8.71
CA LEU A 38 23.94 -11.38 -8.89
C LEU A 38 24.57 -11.90 -7.57
N ARG A 39 23.82 -11.84 -6.47
CA ARG A 39 24.21 -12.42 -5.16
C ARG A 39 23.11 -13.31 -4.60
N LYS A 40 23.42 -14.10 -3.58
CA LYS A 40 22.39 -14.90 -2.90
C LYS A 40 21.71 -14.08 -1.81
N GLY A 41 20.40 -14.22 -1.69
CA GLY A 41 19.65 -13.76 -0.52
C GLY A 41 19.91 -14.62 0.73
N PRO A 42 19.17 -14.39 1.83
CA PRO A 42 19.29 -15.17 3.05
C PRO A 42 19.02 -16.65 2.78
N ASN A 43 20.03 -17.50 3.02
CA ASN A 43 19.95 -18.94 2.79
C ASN A 43 20.41 -19.79 4.00
N ILE A 44 20.93 -19.15 5.07
CA ILE A 44 21.55 -19.85 6.20
C ILE A 44 20.54 -20.12 7.34
N VAL A 45 19.69 -19.13 7.68
CA VAL A 45 18.74 -19.25 8.79
C VAL A 45 17.54 -20.11 8.36
N GLY A 46 17.63 -21.41 8.63
CA GLY A 46 16.63 -22.41 8.21
C GLY A 46 16.77 -22.86 6.75
N PRO A 47 15.97 -23.84 6.31
CA PRO A 47 16.03 -24.35 4.94
C PRO A 47 15.73 -23.23 3.95
N GLN A 48 16.70 -22.92 3.09
CA GLN A 48 16.64 -21.80 2.14
C GLN A 48 16.27 -20.45 2.80
N GLY A 49 16.58 -20.22 4.07
CA GLY A 49 16.27 -18.94 4.73
C GLY A 49 14.82 -18.75 5.19
N LEU A 50 13.96 -19.78 5.15
CA LEU A 50 12.55 -19.67 5.53
C LEU A 50 12.32 -19.18 6.97
N LEU A 51 13.26 -19.43 7.88
CA LEU A 51 13.17 -18.99 9.28
C LEU A 51 13.70 -17.57 9.52
N GLN A 52 14.20 -16.89 8.47
CA GLN A 52 14.77 -15.54 8.60
C GLN A 52 13.77 -14.51 9.14
N PRO A 53 12.50 -14.43 8.67
CA PRO A 53 11.56 -13.44 9.20
C PRO A 53 11.25 -13.64 10.68
N ILE A 54 11.22 -14.90 11.13
CA ILE A 54 10.99 -15.24 12.54
C ILE A 54 12.18 -14.77 13.39
N ALA A 55 13.41 -15.02 12.92
CA ALA A 55 14.61 -14.56 13.61
C ALA A 55 14.68 -13.03 13.69
N ASP A 56 14.34 -12.32 12.61
CA ASP A 56 14.30 -10.85 12.58
C ASP A 56 13.23 -10.30 13.52
N GLY A 57 12.04 -10.91 13.55
CA GLY A 57 10.98 -10.55 14.48
C GLY A 57 11.39 -10.71 15.95
N VAL A 58 11.90 -11.90 16.32
CA VAL A 58 12.37 -12.18 17.69
C VAL A 58 13.49 -11.21 18.09
N LYS A 59 14.43 -10.94 17.17
CA LYS A 59 15.51 -9.96 17.40
C LYS A 59 14.97 -8.56 17.71
N LEU A 60 13.99 -8.08 16.94
CA LEU A 60 13.45 -6.74 17.12
C LEU A 60 12.65 -6.59 18.41
N PHE A 61 12.01 -7.66 18.89
CA PHE A 61 11.26 -7.64 20.16
C PHE A 61 12.13 -7.79 21.41
N ILE A 62 13.27 -8.48 21.32
CA ILE A 62 14.21 -8.61 22.45
C ILE A 62 15.11 -7.36 22.59
N LYS A 63 15.33 -6.63 21.49
CA LYS A 63 16.18 -5.44 21.49
C LYS A 63 15.59 -4.36 22.40
N GLU A 64 16.46 -3.68 23.14
CA GLU A 64 16.06 -2.60 24.05
C GLU A 64 15.30 -1.49 23.31
N PRO A 65 14.10 -1.10 23.79
CA PRO A 65 13.37 0.03 23.25
C PRO A 65 13.98 1.35 23.73
N VAL A 66 14.82 1.96 22.91
CA VAL A 66 15.38 3.28 23.17
C VAL A 66 14.29 4.35 22.98
N ARG A 67 14.10 5.20 23.99
CA ARG A 67 13.25 6.39 23.92
C ARG A 67 14.11 7.62 24.17
N PRO A 68 14.25 8.55 23.21
CA PRO A 68 15.07 9.73 23.41
C PRO A 68 14.42 10.70 24.41
N THR A 69 15.24 11.36 25.24
CA THR A 69 14.79 12.27 26.31
C THR A 69 14.08 13.51 25.78
N ALA A 70 14.41 13.94 24.56
CA ALA A 70 13.81 15.10 23.91
C ALA A 70 12.44 14.81 23.27
N SER A 71 12.00 13.55 23.23
CA SER A 71 10.74 13.16 22.57
C SER A 71 9.49 13.43 23.39
N SER A 72 8.37 13.62 22.70
CA SER A 72 7.05 13.63 23.35
C SER A 72 6.58 12.19 23.60
N PRO A 73 6.40 11.77 24.87
CA PRO A 73 6.27 10.35 25.21
C PRO A 73 4.97 9.72 24.69
N LEU A 74 3.86 10.47 24.72
CA LEU A 74 2.56 9.96 24.29
C LEU A 74 2.52 9.72 22.78
N LEU A 75 2.95 10.70 21.97
CA LEU A 75 2.93 10.58 20.51
C LEU A 75 3.96 9.56 20.02
N PHE A 76 5.13 9.48 20.66
CA PHE A 76 6.16 8.51 20.26
C PHE A 76 5.68 7.05 20.43
N ILE A 77 4.85 6.77 21.44
CA ILE A 77 4.29 5.41 21.62
C ILE A 77 3.04 5.19 20.76
N PHE A 78 2.20 6.23 20.60
CA PHE A 78 0.93 6.11 19.89
C PHE A 78 1.13 5.98 18.37
N THR A 79 2.08 6.71 17.79
CA THR A 79 2.23 6.80 16.32
C THR A 79 2.52 5.48 15.61
N PRO A 80 3.40 4.58 16.09
CA PRO A 80 3.62 3.30 15.43
C PRO A 80 2.40 2.37 15.57
N THR A 81 1.68 2.46 16.70
CA THR A 81 0.43 1.69 16.89
C THR A 81 -0.68 2.18 15.96
N LEU A 82 -0.78 3.49 15.76
CA LEU A 82 -1.71 4.10 14.80
C LEU A 82 -1.36 3.68 13.37
N ALA A 83 -0.08 3.69 12.98
CA ALA A 83 0.36 3.28 11.65
C ALA A 83 -0.09 1.85 11.32
N LEU A 84 0.18 0.89 12.22
CA LEU A 84 -0.24 -0.50 12.02
C LEU A 84 -1.76 -0.64 12.05
N PHE A 85 -2.45 0.05 12.96
CA PHE A 85 -3.92 0.01 13.05
C PHE A 85 -4.57 0.47 11.75
N LEU A 86 -4.15 1.62 11.22
CA LEU A 86 -4.68 2.15 9.95
C LEU A 86 -4.35 1.20 8.81
N ALA A 87 -3.11 0.72 8.72
CA ALA A 87 -2.70 -0.18 7.64
C ALA A 87 -3.49 -1.51 7.62
N LEU A 88 -3.92 -2.02 8.79
CA LEU A 88 -4.81 -3.19 8.88
C LEU A 88 -6.29 -2.82 8.63
N ALA A 89 -6.75 -1.66 9.09
CA ALA A 89 -8.14 -1.21 8.91
C ALA A 89 -8.51 -1.00 7.44
N ILE A 90 -7.54 -0.58 6.61
CA ILE A 90 -7.73 -0.46 5.15
C ILE A 90 -8.13 -1.80 4.52
N TRP A 91 -7.81 -2.96 5.11
CA TRP A 91 -8.18 -4.23 4.48
C TRP A 91 -9.67 -4.61 4.64
N THR A 92 -10.44 -3.91 5.47
CA THR A 92 -11.80 -4.33 5.84
C THR A 92 -12.81 -4.45 4.68
N PRO A 93 -12.85 -3.56 3.66
CA PRO A 93 -13.78 -3.69 2.55
C PRO A 93 -13.26 -4.58 1.40
N MET A 94 -12.05 -5.13 1.50
CA MET A 94 -11.40 -5.84 0.40
C MET A 94 -12.07 -7.19 0.10
N PRO A 95 -12.63 -7.40 -1.11
CA PRO A 95 -13.31 -8.64 -1.46
C PRO A 95 -12.33 -9.78 -1.73
N MET A 96 -12.34 -10.81 -0.88
CA MET A 96 -11.51 -12.02 -1.05
C MET A 96 -12.24 -13.31 -0.63
N PRO A 97 -13.24 -13.84 -1.38
CA PRO A 97 -14.08 -13.22 -2.41
C PRO A 97 -15.21 -12.37 -1.80
N LEU A 98 -15.50 -12.58 -0.51
CA LEU A 98 -16.39 -11.76 0.30
C LEU A 98 -15.52 -10.80 1.13
N PRO A 99 -15.94 -9.53 1.29
CA PRO A 99 -15.26 -8.60 2.18
C PRO A 99 -15.56 -8.92 3.65
N LEU A 100 -14.70 -8.50 4.57
CA LEU A 100 -14.97 -8.60 6.01
C LEU A 100 -16.19 -7.74 6.40
N ALA A 101 -16.26 -6.53 5.84
CA ALA A 101 -17.41 -5.65 5.95
C ALA A 101 -17.85 -5.20 4.54
N ASP A 102 -19.06 -5.60 4.13
CA ASP A 102 -19.62 -5.15 2.87
C ASP A 102 -20.11 -3.70 2.99
N MET A 103 -19.37 -2.77 2.38
CA MET A 103 -19.62 -1.34 2.46
C MET A 103 -20.00 -0.81 1.08
N ASN A 104 -21.13 -0.10 0.99
CA ASN A 104 -21.55 0.54 -0.26
C ASN A 104 -20.51 1.58 -0.74
N LEU A 105 -19.89 2.31 0.20
CA LEU A 105 -18.85 3.31 -0.07
C LEU A 105 -17.44 2.77 0.24
N GLY A 106 -17.18 1.50 -0.07
CA GLY A 106 -15.92 0.83 0.25
C GLY A 106 -14.68 1.56 -0.28
N LEU A 107 -14.70 2.04 -1.53
CA LEU A 107 -13.57 2.75 -2.12
C LEU A 107 -13.30 4.12 -1.46
N LEU A 108 -14.34 4.86 -1.07
CA LEU A 108 -14.17 6.14 -0.35
C LEU A 108 -13.61 5.91 1.06
N PHE A 109 -14.02 4.84 1.72
CA PHE A 109 -13.46 4.43 3.00
C PHE A 109 -11.96 4.15 2.90
N MET A 110 -11.50 3.45 1.85
CA MET A 110 -10.07 3.21 1.60
C MET A 110 -9.29 4.52 1.49
N LEU A 111 -9.81 5.47 0.71
CA LEU A 111 -9.17 6.78 0.50
C LEU A 111 -9.17 7.64 1.77
N ALA A 112 -10.21 7.53 2.60
CA ALA A 112 -10.27 8.22 3.89
C ALA A 112 -9.23 7.67 4.88
N ILE A 113 -9.00 6.36 4.90
CA ILE A 113 -7.99 5.78 5.80
C ILE A 113 -6.57 6.01 5.27
N SER A 114 -6.35 5.95 3.95
CA SER A 114 -5.02 6.27 3.39
C SER A 114 -4.60 7.71 3.70
N SER A 115 -5.51 8.68 3.55
CA SER A 115 -5.25 10.07 3.96
C SER A 115 -5.02 10.23 5.46
N MET A 116 -5.65 9.40 6.31
CA MET A 116 -5.37 9.38 7.73
C MET A 116 -3.98 8.79 8.07
N ALA A 117 -3.45 7.87 7.26
CA ALA A 117 -2.15 7.24 7.48
C ALA A 117 -0.99 8.26 7.47
N VAL A 118 -1.15 9.36 6.74
CA VAL A 118 -0.19 10.48 6.69
C VAL A 118 0.08 11.08 8.07
N TYR A 119 -0.91 11.12 8.97
CA TYR A 119 -0.73 11.64 10.33
C TYR A 119 0.23 10.79 11.16
N SER A 120 0.25 9.47 10.94
CA SER A 120 1.18 8.59 11.64
C SER A 120 2.64 8.97 11.35
N ILE A 121 2.95 9.30 10.09
CA ILE A 121 4.28 9.74 9.65
C ILE A 121 4.59 11.14 10.20
N LEU A 122 3.67 12.10 10.06
CA LEU A 122 3.87 13.47 10.55
C LEU A 122 4.14 13.51 12.06
N TRP A 123 3.28 12.86 12.84
CA TRP A 123 3.42 12.83 14.28
C TRP A 123 4.66 12.07 14.73
N SER A 124 5.09 11.04 13.99
CA SER A 124 6.32 10.31 14.32
C SER A 124 7.57 11.20 14.21
N GLY A 125 7.66 12.00 13.14
CA GLY A 125 8.75 12.94 12.92
C GLY A 125 8.75 14.07 13.93
N TRP A 126 7.58 14.65 14.23
CA TRP A 126 7.46 15.70 15.24
C TRP A 126 7.75 15.19 16.66
N ALA A 127 7.28 13.98 17.00
CA ALA A 127 7.45 13.41 18.33
C ALA A 127 8.91 13.10 18.66
N SER A 128 9.73 12.79 17.66
CA SER A 128 11.15 12.46 17.81
C SER A 128 12.03 13.65 18.19
N ASN A 129 11.56 14.89 17.96
CA ASN A 129 12.28 16.14 18.23
C ASN A 129 13.70 16.22 17.62
N SER A 130 13.93 15.53 16.50
CA SER A 130 15.15 15.67 15.69
C SER A 130 14.86 16.43 14.40
N LYS A 131 15.78 17.31 14.00
CA LYS A 131 15.58 18.16 12.81
C LYS A 131 15.48 17.34 11.53
N TYR A 132 16.29 16.27 11.42
CA TYR A 132 16.28 15.38 10.26
C TYR A 132 14.97 14.59 10.15
N ALA A 133 14.44 14.09 11.26
CA ALA A 133 13.17 13.37 11.25
C ALA A 133 11.99 14.29 10.91
N LEU A 134 12.00 15.54 11.39
CA LEU A 134 10.98 16.52 11.02
C LEU A 134 11.03 16.86 9.53
N ILE A 135 12.22 17.07 8.95
CA ILE A 135 12.38 17.33 7.51
C ILE A 135 11.92 16.11 6.68
N GLY A 136 12.27 14.90 7.10
CA GLY A 136 11.82 13.66 6.45
C GLY A 136 10.30 13.51 6.50
N ALA A 137 9.68 13.78 7.65
CA ALA A 137 8.23 13.73 7.80
C ALA A 137 7.51 14.78 6.95
N LEU A 138 8.01 16.02 6.87
CA LEU A 138 7.41 17.06 6.01
C LEU A 138 7.51 16.70 4.53
N ARG A 139 8.62 16.12 4.08
CA ARG A 139 8.77 15.61 2.71
C ARG A 139 7.80 14.47 2.43
N ALA A 140 7.66 13.53 3.37
CA ALA A 140 6.71 12.42 3.27
C ALA A 140 5.27 12.92 3.13
N VAL A 141 4.87 13.88 3.96
CA VAL A 141 3.51 14.44 3.95
C VAL A 141 3.24 15.19 2.65
N ALA A 142 4.20 16.00 2.17
CA ALA A 142 4.04 16.69 0.90
C ALA A 142 3.93 15.70 -0.28
N GLN A 143 4.70 14.61 -0.22
CA GLN A 143 4.65 13.51 -1.17
C GLN A 143 3.27 12.83 -1.17
N THR A 144 2.80 12.34 -0.02
CA THR A 144 1.53 11.60 0.06
C THR A 144 0.35 12.45 -0.40
N ILE A 145 0.25 13.70 0.05
CA ILE A 145 -0.83 14.62 -0.37
C ILE A 145 -0.82 14.82 -1.88
N SER A 146 0.37 14.98 -2.49
CA SER A 146 0.46 15.20 -3.93
C SER A 146 0.00 14.00 -4.76
N TYR A 147 0.27 12.77 -4.30
CA TYR A 147 -0.19 11.55 -4.96
C TYR A 147 -1.68 11.29 -4.72
N GLU A 148 -2.20 11.57 -3.53
CA GLU A 148 -3.61 11.38 -3.19
C GLU A 148 -4.56 12.12 -4.13
N VAL A 149 -4.18 13.32 -4.59
CA VAL A 149 -4.97 14.07 -5.57
C VAL A 149 -5.10 13.28 -6.88
N THR A 150 -3.97 12.79 -7.43
CA THR A 150 -4.01 12.00 -8.67
C THR A 150 -4.70 10.66 -8.48
N LEU A 151 -4.50 10.02 -7.33
CA LEU A 151 -5.09 8.74 -6.98
C LEU A 151 -6.62 8.86 -6.87
N GLY A 152 -7.12 9.91 -6.22
CA GLY A 152 -8.55 10.20 -6.13
C GLY A 152 -9.22 10.43 -7.50
N ILE A 153 -8.55 11.16 -8.40
CA ILE A 153 -9.08 11.39 -9.77
C ILE A 153 -9.07 10.08 -10.59
N ILE A 154 -8.02 9.27 -10.47
CA ILE A 154 -7.96 7.96 -11.14
C ILE A 154 -9.07 7.04 -10.61
N LEU A 155 -9.26 6.95 -9.29
CA LEU A 155 -10.35 6.14 -8.73
C LEU A 155 -11.72 6.64 -9.18
N LEU A 156 -11.93 7.96 -9.24
CA LEU A 156 -13.17 8.55 -9.75
C LEU A 156 -13.45 8.09 -11.19
N SER A 157 -12.43 8.12 -12.05
CA SER A 157 -12.59 7.66 -13.44
C SER A 157 -12.95 6.17 -13.56
N ILE A 158 -12.46 5.32 -12.65
CA ILE A 158 -12.84 3.90 -12.59
C ILE A 158 -14.27 3.73 -12.08
N VAL A 159 -14.67 4.50 -11.05
CA VAL A 159 -16.03 4.46 -10.50
C VAL A 159 -17.06 4.89 -11.55
N LEU A 160 -16.73 5.86 -12.40
CA LEU A 160 -17.60 6.27 -13.51
C LEU A 160 -17.86 5.14 -14.52
N MET A 161 -16.90 4.22 -14.69
CA MET A 161 -17.06 3.05 -15.53
C MET A 161 -17.79 1.89 -14.83
N SER A 162 -17.70 1.81 -13.49
CA SER A 162 -18.35 0.73 -12.72
C SER A 162 -19.79 1.05 -12.29
N GLY A 163 -20.13 2.33 -12.14
CA GLY A 163 -21.45 2.79 -11.67
C GLY A 163 -21.60 2.89 -10.15
N GLY A 164 -20.63 2.40 -9.36
CA GLY A 164 -20.71 2.38 -7.90
C GLY A 164 -19.36 2.33 -7.19
N PHE A 165 -19.35 2.77 -5.92
CA PHE A 165 -18.17 2.83 -5.06
C PHE A 165 -17.85 1.51 -4.32
N SER A 166 -18.72 0.50 -4.45
CA SER A 166 -18.49 -0.79 -3.82
C SER A 166 -17.41 -1.56 -4.59
N LEU A 167 -16.50 -2.22 -3.89
CA LEU A 167 -15.47 -3.05 -4.54
C LEU A 167 -16.09 -4.26 -5.25
N LYS A 168 -17.25 -4.73 -4.78
CA LYS A 168 -18.01 -5.82 -5.41
C LYS A 168 -18.58 -5.44 -6.77
N THR A 169 -19.16 -4.24 -6.92
CA THR A 169 -19.65 -3.76 -8.23
C THR A 169 -18.50 -3.62 -9.23
N ILE A 170 -17.32 -3.20 -8.78
CA ILE A 170 -16.11 -3.13 -9.63
C ILE A 170 -15.65 -4.51 -10.10
N LEU A 171 -15.80 -5.56 -9.28
CA LEU A 171 -15.52 -6.94 -9.72
C LEU A 171 -16.54 -7.42 -10.75
N LEU A 172 -17.83 -7.12 -10.55
CA LEU A 172 -18.90 -7.49 -11.48
C LEU A 172 -18.72 -6.83 -12.85
N THR A 173 -18.25 -5.58 -12.90
CA THR A 173 -18.04 -4.88 -14.18
C THR A 173 -16.89 -5.47 -15.00
N GLN A 174 -16.00 -6.23 -14.37
CA GLN A 174 -14.83 -6.86 -14.99
C GLN A 174 -15.05 -8.33 -15.38
N GLU A 175 -16.29 -8.82 -15.34
CA GLU A 175 -16.58 -10.23 -15.65
C GLU A 175 -16.19 -10.62 -17.08
N HIS A 176 -16.46 -9.76 -18.07
CA HIS A 176 -16.21 -10.05 -19.48
C HIS A 176 -14.83 -9.59 -19.96
N THR A 177 -14.42 -8.39 -19.57
CA THR A 177 -13.16 -7.79 -19.99
C THR A 177 -12.49 -7.11 -18.79
N PRO A 178 -11.19 -7.33 -18.57
CA PRO A 178 -10.47 -6.64 -17.51
C PRO A 178 -10.46 -5.13 -17.77
N MET A 179 -10.69 -4.34 -16.73
CA MET A 179 -10.74 -2.88 -16.82
C MET A 179 -9.42 -2.29 -17.34
N ALA A 180 -8.31 -2.99 -17.12
CA ALA A 180 -6.99 -2.66 -17.67
C ALA A 180 -7.00 -2.40 -19.18
N LEU A 181 -7.81 -3.12 -19.96
CA LEU A 181 -7.81 -2.98 -21.42
C LEU A 181 -8.41 -1.63 -21.85
N SER A 182 -9.49 -1.20 -21.20
CA SER A 182 -10.17 0.05 -21.53
C SER A 182 -9.45 1.27 -20.95
N SER A 183 -8.83 1.12 -19.78
CA SER A 183 -8.22 2.21 -19.00
C SER A 183 -6.71 2.05 -18.81
N TRP A 184 -5.99 1.46 -19.78
CA TRP A 184 -4.56 1.19 -19.66
C TRP A 184 -3.69 2.41 -19.28
N PRO A 185 -3.96 3.66 -19.72
CA PRO A 185 -3.16 4.81 -19.29
C PRO A 185 -3.39 5.14 -17.82
N LEU A 186 -4.64 5.02 -17.34
CA LEU A 186 -4.97 5.18 -15.93
C LEU A 186 -4.33 4.10 -15.08
N MET A 187 -4.31 2.86 -15.55
CA MET A 187 -3.65 1.75 -14.87
C MET A 187 -2.15 2.00 -14.69
N MET A 188 -1.46 2.49 -15.72
CA MET A 188 -0.03 2.80 -15.63
C MET A 188 0.24 3.95 -14.65
N MET A 189 -0.56 5.02 -14.71
CA MET A 189 -0.43 6.14 -13.76
C MET A 189 -0.78 5.70 -12.32
N TRP A 190 -1.80 4.85 -12.16
CA TRP A 190 -2.20 4.25 -10.88
C TRP A 190 -1.06 3.44 -10.26
N TYR A 191 -0.40 2.62 -11.07
CA TYR A 191 0.68 1.77 -10.58
C TYR A 191 1.90 2.62 -10.15
N ILE A 192 2.18 3.72 -10.86
CA ILE A 192 3.23 4.66 -10.44
C ILE A 192 2.81 5.46 -9.19
N SER A 193 1.54 5.88 -9.07
CA SER A 193 1.05 6.58 -7.87
C SER A 193 1.05 5.69 -6.63
N THR A 194 0.72 4.40 -6.76
CA THR A 194 0.75 3.46 -5.63
C THR A 194 2.17 3.11 -5.17
N LEU A 195 3.15 3.04 -6.10
CA LEU A 195 4.57 2.96 -5.74
C LEU A 195 5.01 4.14 -4.88
N ALA A 196 4.49 5.33 -5.18
CA ALA A 196 4.90 6.53 -4.51
C ALA A 196 4.15 6.80 -3.20
N GLU A 197 2.89 6.38 -3.09
CA GLU A 197 2.13 6.39 -1.83
C GLU A 197 2.76 5.46 -0.80
N THR A 198 3.28 4.31 -1.24
CA THR A 198 3.99 3.36 -0.36
C THR A 198 5.44 3.76 -0.07
N ASN A 199 5.88 4.96 -0.50
CA ASN A 199 7.23 5.49 -0.33
C ASN A 199 8.35 4.53 -0.80
N ARG A 200 8.10 3.76 -1.87
CA ARG A 200 9.08 2.79 -2.39
C ARG A 200 9.94 3.38 -3.49
N ALA A 201 11.17 2.89 -3.58
CA ALA A 201 12.09 3.28 -4.64
C ALA A 201 11.43 3.04 -6.01
N PRO A 202 11.47 4.02 -6.92
CA PRO A 202 12.35 5.20 -6.95
C PRO A 202 11.86 6.45 -6.17
N PHE A 203 10.70 6.39 -5.51
CA PHE A 203 10.08 7.48 -4.74
C PHE A 203 10.29 7.37 -3.22
N ASP A 204 11.32 6.65 -2.80
CA ASP A 204 11.75 6.53 -1.41
C ASP A 204 12.54 7.77 -0.96
N LEU A 205 11.81 8.87 -0.74
CA LEU A 205 12.35 10.15 -0.26
C LEU A 205 12.26 10.28 1.27
N THR A 206 11.41 9.46 1.88
CA THR A 206 11.08 9.51 3.30
C THR A 206 12.11 8.79 4.13
N GLU A 207 12.72 7.72 3.61
CA GLU A 207 13.77 6.94 4.29
C GLU A 207 15.16 7.23 3.72
N GLY A 208 15.26 8.09 2.69
CA GLY A 208 16.46 8.32 1.88
C GLY A 208 17.78 8.29 2.67
N GLU A 209 18.41 7.11 2.72
CA GLU A 209 19.57 6.82 3.58
C GLU A 209 20.74 7.78 3.32
N SER A 210 20.90 8.20 2.07
CA SER A 210 21.94 9.12 1.62
C SER A 210 21.72 10.57 2.07
N GLU A 211 20.48 10.96 2.33
CA GLU A 211 20.10 12.36 2.64
C GLU A 211 19.70 12.55 4.11
N LEU A 212 19.02 11.56 4.69
CA LEU A 212 18.36 11.68 5.99
C LEU A 212 18.69 10.52 6.94
N VAL A 213 19.67 9.66 6.62
CA VAL A 213 20.05 8.43 7.34
C VAL A 213 18.94 7.37 7.38
N SER A 214 17.75 7.72 7.89
CA SER A 214 16.49 6.96 7.73
C SER A 214 15.22 7.84 7.84
N GLY A 215 15.35 9.17 7.85
CA GLY A 215 14.21 10.11 7.84
C GLY A 215 13.33 10.10 9.09
N PHE A 216 12.02 9.85 8.94
CA PHE A 216 11.06 10.03 10.05
C PHE A 216 11.19 8.99 11.18
N ASN A 217 11.77 7.82 10.88
CA ASN A 217 11.89 6.71 11.82
C ASN A 217 13.27 6.63 12.52
N VAL A 218 14.17 7.62 12.33
CA VAL A 218 15.58 7.61 12.81
C VAL A 218 15.70 7.30 14.30
N GLU A 219 14.82 7.86 15.12
CA GLU A 219 14.87 7.73 16.58
C GLU A 219 14.12 6.49 17.10
N TYR A 220 13.41 5.76 16.23
CA TYR A 220 12.64 4.58 16.64
C TYR A 220 13.55 3.34 16.63
N ALA A 221 13.68 2.73 17.80
CA ALA A 221 14.40 1.47 17.97
C ALA A 221 13.45 0.27 18.11
N ALA A 222 13.95 -0.93 17.79
CA ALA A 222 13.37 -2.21 18.19
C ALA A 222 11.89 -2.41 17.80
N GLY A 223 11.01 -2.59 18.79
CA GLY A 223 9.57 -2.87 18.59
C GLY A 223 8.81 -1.76 17.86
N PRO A 224 8.84 -0.49 18.33
CA PRO A 224 8.23 0.63 17.62
C PRO A 224 8.64 0.77 16.15
N PHE A 225 9.93 0.53 15.85
CA PHE A 225 10.42 0.47 14.48
C PHE A 225 9.77 -0.67 13.70
N ALA A 226 9.71 -1.87 14.28
CA ALA A 226 9.07 -3.03 13.65
C ALA A 226 7.60 -2.76 13.26
N LEU A 227 6.87 -1.98 14.05
CA LEU A 227 5.48 -1.62 13.75
C LEU A 227 5.36 -0.74 12.49
N PHE A 228 6.27 0.22 12.28
CA PHE A 228 6.29 1.01 11.04
C PHE A 228 6.64 0.14 9.82
N PHE A 229 7.62 -0.75 9.95
CA PHE A 229 7.97 -1.67 8.85
C PHE A 229 6.81 -2.59 8.51
N LEU A 230 6.16 -3.17 9.52
CA LEU A 230 4.96 -3.98 9.30
C LEU A 230 3.88 -3.17 8.58
N ALA A 231 3.64 -1.92 9.02
CA ALA A 231 2.64 -1.04 8.40
C ALA A 231 2.95 -0.72 6.92
N GLU A 232 4.20 -0.36 6.60
CA GLU A 232 4.62 -0.08 5.21
C GLU A 232 4.42 -1.31 4.32
N TYR A 233 4.89 -2.48 4.76
CA TYR A 233 4.72 -3.72 3.98
C TYR A 233 3.25 -4.16 3.89
N THR A 234 2.43 -3.96 4.93
CA THR A 234 0.99 -4.19 4.80
C THR A 234 0.38 -3.27 3.74
N ASN A 235 0.80 -2.01 3.66
CA ASN A 235 0.32 -1.07 2.65
C ASN A 235 0.77 -1.46 1.23
N ILE A 236 1.98 -2.02 1.07
CA ILE A 236 2.45 -2.53 -0.23
C ILE A 236 1.54 -3.66 -0.74
N ILE A 237 1.26 -4.66 0.10
CA ILE A 237 0.40 -5.76 -0.32
C ILE A 237 -1.02 -5.24 -0.55
N MET A 238 -1.52 -4.37 0.32
CA MET A 238 -2.85 -3.76 0.20
C MET A 238 -3.03 -2.98 -1.10
N MET A 239 -2.09 -2.09 -1.47
CA MET A 239 -2.18 -1.33 -2.70
C MET A 239 -2.10 -2.23 -3.94
N ASN A 240 -1.28 -3.29 -3.89
CA ASN A 240 -1.24 -4.28 -4.96
C ASN A 240 -2.55 -5.08 -5.06
N THR A 241 -3.15 -5.47 -3.93
CA THR A 241 -4.48 -6.11 -3.92
C THR A 241 -5.56 -5.20 -4.49
N LEU A 242 -5.55 -3.90 -4.14
CA LEU A 242 -6.48 -2.91 -4.68
C LEU A 242 -6.28 -2.76 -6.19
N SER A 243 -5.04 -2.66 -6.66
CA SER A 243 -4.74 -2.58 -8.10
C SER A 243 -5.22 -3.82 -8.88
N CYS A 244 -5.11 -5.02 -8.31
CA CYS A 244 -5.64 -6.23 -8.91
C CYS A 244 -7.17 -6.21 -9.00
N ILE A 245 -7.86 -5.74 -7.96
CA ILE A 245 -9.33 -5.62 -7.94
C ILE A 245 -9.80 -4.56 -8.94
N LEU A 246 -9.10 -3.44 -9.06
CA LEU A 246 -9.48 -2.33 -9.93
C LEU A 246 -9.25 -2.62 -11.42
N PHE A 247 -8.21 -3.37 -11.78
CA PHE A 247 -7.79 -3.48 -13.20
C PHE A 247 -7.75 -4.91 -13.73
N PHE A 248 -7.44 -5.88 -12.88
CA PHE A 248 -7.07 -7.23 -13.29
C PHE A 248 -7.98 -8.31 -12.72
N SER A 249 -9.19 -8.01 -12.25
CA SER A 249 -10.10 -9.11 -11.91
C SER A 249 -10.61 -9.75 -13.20
N MET A 250 -10.75 -11.07 -13.19
CA MET A 250 -11.28 -11.82 -14.32
C MET A 250 -12.29 -12.83 -13.77
N GLY A 251 -13.54 -12.69 -14.21
CA GLY A 251 -14.61 -13.69 -14.19
C GLY A 251 -14.98 -14.36 -12.86
N GLN A 252 -16.26 -14.74 -12.76
CA GLN A 252 -16.79 -15.56 -11.68
C GLN A 252 -16.19 -16.98 -11.73
N HIS A 253 -15.05 -17.14 -11.08
CA HIS A 253 -14.59 -18.44 -10.62
C HIS A 253 -15.26 -18.78 -9.30
N SER A 254 -15.30 -20.08 -8.94
CA SER A 254 -15.69 -20.51 -7.60
C SER A 254 -14.93 -19.70 -6.53
N PRO A 255 -15.54 -19.44 -5.35
CA PRO A 255 -15.01 -18.50 -4.37
C PRO A 255 -13.54 -18.77 -3.98
N GLU A 256 -13.18 -20.05 -3.85
CA GLU A 256 -11.82 -20.48 -3.54
C GLU A 256 -10.85 -20.18 -4.70
N VAL A 257 -11.23 -20.54 -5.93
CA VAL A 257 -10.42 -20.29 -7.12
C VAL A 257 -10.21 -18.79 -7.34
N PHE A 258 -11.23 -17.96 -7.08
CA PHE A 258 -11.10 -16.50 -7.14
C PHE A 258 -9.98 -16.00 -6.22
N THR A 259 -9.97 -16.43 -4.95
CA THR A 259 -8.92 -15.99 -4.01
C THR A 259 -7.53 -16.41 -4.44
N THR A 260 -7.36 -17.64 -4.94
CA THR A 260 -6.05 -18.10 -5.42
C THR A 260 -5.56 -17.29 -6.61
N TYR A 261 -6.44 -17.00 -7.57
CA TYR A 261 -6.08 -16.22 -8.76
C TYR A 261 -5.76 -14.76 -8.42
N LEU A 262 -6.55 -14.14 -7.53
CA LEU A 262 -6.28 -12.82 -7.01
C LEU A 262 -4.90 -12.78 -6.35
N MET A 263 -4.60 -13.73 -5.47
CA MET A 263 -3.32 -13.77 -4.76
C MET A 263 -2.12 -14.02 -5.67
N VAL A 264 -2.27 -14.84 -6.73
CA VAL A 264 -1.22 -15.02 -7.73
C VAL A 264 -0.94 -13.69 -8.46
N LYS A 265 -1.98 -12.93 -8.83
CA LYS A 265 -1.80 -11.61 -9.45
C LYS A 265 -1.14 -10.60 -8.52
N VAL A 266 -1.54 -10.60 -7.25
CA VAL A 266 -0.92 -9.76 -6.22
C VAL A 266 0.56 -10.12 -6.04
N ALA A 267 0.89 -11.41 -6.01
CA ALA A 267 2.27 -11.87 -5.98
C ALA A 267 3.08 -11.39 -7.20
N MET A 268 2.47 -11.41 -8.40
CA MET A 268 3.12 -10.89 -9.61
C MET A 268 3.35 -9.37 -9.55
N LEU A 269 2.36 -8.58 -9.12
CA LEU A 269 2.52 -7.12 -9.00
C LEU A 269 3.50 -6.73 -7.89
N THR A 270 3.51 -7.45 -6.75
CA THR A 270 4.51 -7.24 -5.70
C THR A 270 5.92 -7.58 -6.17
N ILE A 271 6.13 -8.63 -6.98
CA ILE A 271 7.41 -8.87 -7.65
C ILE A 271 7.75 -7.72 -8.60
N GLY A 272 6.76 -7.14 -9.28
CA GLY A 272 6.91 -5.91 -10.06
C GLY A 272 7.44 -4.72 -9.24
N PHE A 273 6.90 -4.49 -8.04
CA PHE A 273 7.40 -3.47 -7.10
C PHE A 273 8.87 -3.69 -6.75
N LEU A 274 9.24 -4.94 -6.46
CA LEU A 274 10.61 -5.31 -6.10
C LEU A 274 11.57 -5.17 -7.29
N TRP A 275 11.10 -5.48 -8.50
CA TRP A 275 11.90 -5.33 -9.70
C TRP A 275 12.19 -3.86 -10.00
N ILE A 276 11.18 -2.99 -9.87
CA ILE A 276 11.33 -1.55 -10.05
C ILE A 276 12.34 -0.97 -9.07
N ARG A 277 12.30 -1.40 -7.80
CA ARG A 277 13.30 -1.03 -6.79
C ARG A 277 14.71 -1.43 -7.19
N ALA A 278 14.89 -2.57 -7.86
CA ALA A 278 16.20 -3.05 -8.28
C ALA A 278 16.75 -2.33 -9.52
N SER A 279 15.89 -1.81 -10.39
CA SER A 279 16.28 -1.30 -11.70
C SER A 279 16.49 0.22 -11.75
N TYR A 280 15.72 1.00 -10.98
CA TYR A 280 15.68 2.46 -11.13
C TYR A 280 16.43 3.22 -10.03
N PRO A 281 17.13 4.32 -10.38
CA PRO A 281 17.69 5.23 -9.39
C PRO A 281 16.57 6.03 -8.70
N ARG A 282 16.88 6.57 -7.52
CA ARG A 282 15.96 7.44 -6.77
C ARG A 282 15.72 8.75 -7.51
N PHE A 283 14.48 9.25 -7.46
CA PHE A 283 14.14 10.60 -7.93
C PHE A 283 14.59 11.65 -6.92
N ARG A 284 14.84 12.87 -7.41
CA ARG A 284 14.90 14.04 -6.53
C ARG A 284 13.48 14.51 -6.19
N TYR A 285 13.28 15.04 -4.99
CA TYR A 285 11.99 15.59 -4.53
C TYR A 285 11.35 16.57 -5.54
N ASP A 286 12.13 17.49 -6.12
CA ASP A 286 11.61 18.45 -7.10
C ASP A 286 11.11 17.79 -8.39
N GLN A 287 11.79 16.72 -8.83
CA GLN A 287 11.41 15.97 -10.03
C GLN A 287 10.12 15.17 -9.79
N LEU A 288 9.98 14.62 -8.59
CA LEU A 288 8.76 13.95 -8.14
C LEU A 288 7.57 14.91 -8.19
N MET A 289 7.71 16.09 -7.59
CA MET A 289 6.65 17.10 -7.60
C MET A 289 6.31 17.56 -9.02
N HIS A 290 7.33 17.69 -9.89
CA HIS A 290 7.10 18.02 -11.30
C HIS A 290 6.35 16.91 -12.06
N LEU A 291 6.69 15.64 -11.83
CA LEU A 291 6.01 14.48 -12.42
C LEU A 291 4.52 14.52 -12.08
N LEU A 292 4.19 14.69 -10.81
CA LEU A 292 2.80 14.69 -10.38
C LEU A 292 2.00 15.89 -10.86
N TRP A 293 2.48 17.09 -10.55
CA TRP A 293 1.70 18.30 -10.76
C TRP A 293 1.66 18.73 -12.21
N LYS A 294 2.75 18.52 -12.98
CA LYS A 294 2.83 18.99 -14.36
C LYS A 294 2.59 17.92 -15.40
N GLN A 295 2.77 16.63 -15.08
CA GLN A 295 2.53 15.55 -16.04
C GLN A 295 1.29 14.74 -15.69
N PHE A 296 1.22 14.15 -14.48
CA PHE A 296 0.10 13.28 -14.13
C PHE A 296 -1.22 14.04 -13.95
N LEU A 297 -1.22 15.17 -13.24
CA LEU A 297 -2.45 15.90 -12.97
C LEU A 297 -3.18 16.35 -14.27
N PRO A 298 -2.52 16.97 -15.28
CA PRO A 298 -3.20 17.32 -16.52
C PRO A 298 -3.73 16.11 -17.30
N ILE A 299 -2.96 15.01 -17.34
CA ILE A 299 -3.36 13.79 -18.08
C ILE A 299 -4.52 13.10 -17.36
N THR A 300 -4.47 12.95 -16.04
CA THR A 300 -5.55 12.35 -15.24
C THR A 300 -6.85 13.15 -15.35
N LEU A 301 -6.79 14.49 -15.37
CA LEU A 301 -7.97 15.33 -15.60
C LEU A 301 -8.55 15.15 -17.01
N ALA A 302 -7.69 15.15 -18.04
CA ALA A 302 -8.13 14.91 -19.42
C ALA A 302 -8.79 13.52 -19.57
N LEU A 303 -8.20 12.49 -18.97
CA LEU A 303 -8.78 11.14 -18.96
C LEU A 303 -10.06 11.09 -18.13
N CYS A 304 -10.15 11.79 -17.00
CA CYS A 304 -11.38 11.84 -16.23
C CYS A 304 -12.53 12.43 -17.07
N LEU A 305 -12.30 13.50 -17.84
CA LEU A 305 -13.28 14.05 -18.77
C LEU A 305 -13.61 13.10 -19.92
N TRP A 306 -12.63 12.35 -20.41
CA TRP A 306 -12.89 11.30 -21.40
C TRP A 306 -13.79 10.20 -20.83
N HIS A 307 -13.50 9.71 -19.62
CA HIS A 307 -14.27 8.65 -18.97
C HIS A 307 -15.65 9.09 -18.49
N THR A 308 -15.93 10.40 -18.33
CA THR A 308 -17.31 10.89 -18.14
C THR A 308 -18.06 10.94 -19.46
N THR A 309 -17.44 11.45 -20.53
CA THR A 309 -18.12 11.71 -21.81
C THR A 309 -18.29 10.45 -22.67
N PHE A 310 -17.34 9.52 -22.62
CA PHE A 310 -17.35 8.31 -23.45
C PHE A 310 -18.52 7.35 -23.17
N PRO A 311 -18.86 7.02 -21.91
CA PRO A 311 -20.05 6.20 -21.63
C PRO A 311 -21.36 6.90 -22.04
N ILE A 312 -21.43 8.23 -21.92
CA ILE A 312 -22.61 9.02 -22.29
C ILE A 312 -22.79 9.01 -23.82
N SER A 313 -21.72 9.23 -24.58
CA SER A 313 -21.80 9.32 -26.06
C SER A 313 -22.17 7.99 -26.73
N LEU A 314 -21.79 6.87 -26.12
CA LEU A 314 -22.11 5.53 -26.60
C LEU A 314 -23.36 4.92 -25.96
N PHE A 315 -24.05 5.65 -25.08
CA PHE A 315 -25.17 5.13 -24.28
C PHE A 315 -24.81 3.86 -23.46
N LEU A 316 -23.56 3.79 -22.98
CA LEU A 316 -22.98 2.69 -22.20
C LEU A 316 -22.88 3.03 -20.70
N LEU A 317 -23.88 3.73 -20.15
CA LEU A 317 -23.87 4.07 -18.73
C LEU A 317 -24.02 2.78 -17.88
N PRO A 318 -23.12 2.54 -16.91
CA PRO A 318 -23.23 1.37 -16.03
C PRO A 318 -24.44 1.49 -15.10
N PRO A 319 -24.99 0.36 -14.63
CA PRO A 319 -26.05 0.34 -13.64
C PRO A 319 -25.57 0.88 -12.28
N GLN A 320 -26.50 1.44 -11.49
CA GLN A 320 -26.26 1.89 -10.12
C GLN A 320 -26.35 0.74 -9.12
#